data_AF-A0A1I0RC25-F1
#
_entry.id   AF-A0A1I0RC25-F1
#
_cell.length_a   1.000
_cell.length_b   1.000
_cell.length_c   1.000
_cell.angle_alpha   90.00
_cell.angle_beta   90.00
_cell.angle_gamma   90.00
#
_symmetry.space_group_name_H-M   'P 1'
#
loop_
_entity.id
_entity.type
_entity.pdbx_description
1 polymer ?
#
loop_
_entity_poly.entity_id
_entity_poly.type
_entity_poly.pdbx_seq_one_letter_code
_entity_poly.pdbx_strand_id
1 'polypeptide(L)'
;MAKKQLLTICLRDGSAVCCFKPYNYFMHAAMIESVEKAKDDDLVPFKDGNGEEILVPKKNILFIKVMLVESNKEELEVSLWRKLD
;
A
#
# COMPACT_ATOMS: atom_id res chain seq x y z
N MET A 1 -3.24 16.45 14.94
CA MET A 1 -3.99 16.20 13.69
C MET A 1 -3.75 14.76 13.28
N ALA A 2 -4.76 14.04 12.82
CA ALA A 2 -4.58 12.66 12.35
C ALA A 2 -3.84 12.69 11.01
N LYS A 3 -2.61 12.13 10.97
CA LYS A 3 -1.85 11.99 9.72
C LYS A 3 -2.61 11.03 8.79
N LYS A 4 -2.77 11.41 7.52
CA LYS A 4 -3.33 10.53 6.48
C LYS A 4 -2.19 9.93 5.67
N GLN A 5 -2.45 8.79 5.05
CA GLN A 5 -1.55 8.22 4.06
C GLN A 5 -2.34 7.86 2.79
N LEU A 6 -1.72 8.09 1.64
CA LEU A 6 -2.15 7.58 0.35
C LEU A 6 -1.37 6.30 0.06
N LEU A 7 -2.10 5.19 -0.03
CA LEU A 7 -1.59 3.90 -0.48
C LEU A 7 -1.88 3.77 -1.98
N THR A 8 -0.85 3.47 -2.76
CA THR A 8 -0.95 3.19 -4.20
C THR A 8 -0.36 1.82 -4.48
N ILE A 9 -1.16 0.93 -5.04
CA ILE A 9 -0.77 -0.42 -5.47
C ILE A 9 -0.69 -0.38 -6.99
N CYS A 10 0.51 -0.44 -7.54
CA CYS A 10 0.73 -0.49 -8.98
C CYS A 10 0.76 -1.94 -9.44
N LEU A 11 -0.03 -2.27 -10.45
CA LEU A 11 -0.17 -3.62 -10.97
C LEU A 11 0.68 -3.84 -12.22
N ARG A 12 0.99 -5.11 -12.51
CA ARG A 12 1.80 -5.50 -13.68
C ARG A 12 1.12 -5.21 -15.02
N ASP A 13 -0.20 -5.06 -15.05
CA ASP A 13 -0.97 -4.66 -16.23
C ASP A 13 -0.92 -3.15 -16.52
N GLY A 14 -0.23 -2.38 -15.68
CA GLY A 14 -0.09 -0.93 -15.81
C GLY A 14 -1.20 -0.13 -15.12
N SER A 15 -2.22 -0.79 -14.56
CA SER A 15 -3.23 -0.14 -13.74
C SER A 15 -2.72 0.13 -12.32
N ALA A 16 -3.42 1.01 -11.59
CA ALA A 16 -3.11 1.32 -10.21
C ALA A 16 -4.38 1.41 -9.37
N VAL A 17 -4.31 0.93 -8.14
CA VAL A 17 -5.36 1.06 -7.13
C VAL A 17 -4.87 2.01 -6.05
N CYS A 18 -5.64 3.05 -5.77
CA CYS A 18 -5.29 4.08 -4.80
C CYS A 18 -6.33 4.15 -3.69
N CYS A 19 -5.90 4.21 -2.43
CA CYS A 19 -6.80 4.46 -1.32
C CYS A 19 -6.18 5.37 -0.25
N PHE A 20 -7.02 6.21 0.35
CA PHE A 20 -6.65 7.02 1.51
C PHE A 20 -7.02 6.27 2.78
N LYS A 21 -6.09 6.21 3.73
CA LYS A 21 -6.32 5.62 5.05
C LYS A 21 -5.65 6.46 6.13
N PRO A 22 -6.10 6.35 7.39
CA PRO A 22 -5.34 6.89 8.51
C PRO A 22 -3.92 6.31 8.53
N TYR A 23 -2.93 7.15 8.83
CA TYR A 23 -1.57 6.65 9.05
C TYR A 23 -1.49 5.93 10.39
N ASN A 24 -0.98 4.70 10.35
CA ASN A 24 -0.68 3.91 11.53
C ASN A 24 0.59 3.10 11.24
N TYR A 25 1.64 3.36 12.01
CA TYR A 25 2.95 2.73 11.85
C TYR A 25 2.88 1.19 11.94
N PHE A 26 2.10 0.65 12.88
CA PHE A 26 1.93 -0.80 13.04
C PHE A 26 1.24 -1.43 11.81
N MET A 27 0.24 -0.74 11.25
CA MET A 27 -0.44 -1.21 10.05
C MET A 27 0.46 -1.16 8.82
N HIS A 28 1.39 -0.22 8.75
CA HIS A 28 2.38 -0.15 7.68
C HIS A 28 3.29 -1.38 7.73
N ALA A 29 3.89 -1.67 8.89
CA ALA A 29 4.76 -2.84 9.07
C ALA A 29 4.04 -4.16 8.76
N ALA A 30 2.81 -4.33 9.27
CA ALA A 30 2.02 -5.54 9.02
C ALA A 30 1.67 -5.74 7.53
N MET A 31 1.41 -4.66 6.79
CA MET A 31 1.15 -4.72 5.36
C MET A 31 2.38 -5.19 4.58
N ILE A 32 3.56 -4.62 4.89
CA ILE A 32 4.82 -5.04 4.26
C ILE A 32 5.06 -6.52 4.52
N GLU A 33 4.95 -6.95 5.78
CA GLU A 33 5.15 -8.34 6.18
C GLU A 33 4.16 -9.28 5.48
N SER A 34 2.90 -8.89 5.33
CA SER A 34 1.88 -9.65 4.60
C SER A 34 2.24 -9.83 3.13
N VAL A 35 2.74 -8.79 2.47
CA VAL A 35 3.18 -8.85 1.06
C VAL A 35 4.42 -9.74 0.92
N GLU A 36 5.38 -9.61 1.83
CA GLU A 36 6.63 -10.37 1.78
C GLU A 36 6.41 -11.86 2.00
N LYS A 37 5.52 -12.24 2.93
CA LYS A 37 5.21 -13.64 3.26
C LYS A 37 4.27 -14.34 2.29
N ALA A 38 3.46 -13.58 1.54
CA ALA A 38 2.55 -14.16 0.54
C ALA A 38 3.31 -14.87 -0.58
N LYS A 39 2.76 -15.96 -1.10
CA LYS A 39 3.20 -16.60 -2.35
C LYS A 39 2.56 -15.89 -3.55
N ASP A 40 3.09 -16.12 -4.74
CA ASP A 40 2.63 -15.43 -5.96
C ASP A 40 1.13 -15.62 -6.26
N ASP A 41 0.58 -16.79 -5.93
CA ASP A 41 -0.84 -17.09 -6.10
C ASP A 41 -1.72 -16.67 -4.91
N ASP A 42 -1.12 -16.17 -3.82
CA ASP A 42 -1.89 -15.72 -2.66
C ASP A 42 -2.52 -14.34 -2.91
N LEU A 43 -3.69 -14.13 -2.32
CA LEU A 43 -4.34 -12.82 -2.26
C LEU A 43 -3.78 -12.01 -1.09
N VAL A 44 -3.33 -10.79 -1.37
CA VAL A 44 -2.88 -9.83 -0.37
C VAL A 44 -4.01 -8.85 -0.06
N PRO A 45 -4.46 -8.74 1.20
CA PRO A 45 -5.50 -7.80 1.60
C PRO A 45 -4.94 -6.41 1.90
N PHE A 46 -5.57 -5.38 1.34
CA PHE A 46 -5.29 -3.98 1.64
C PHE A 46 -6.55 -3.30 2.14
N LYS A 47 -6.51 -2.76 3.36
CA LYS A 47 -7.62 -1.98 3.93
C LYS A 47 -7.55 -0.52 3.53
N ASP A 48 -8.66 0.02 3.07
CA ASP A 48 -8.86 1.45 2.87
C ASP A 48 -9.17 2.17 4.20
N GLY A 49 -9.46 3.47 4.13
CA GLY A 49 -9.83 4.28 5.30
C GLY A 49 -11.23 4.03 5.84
N ASN A 50 -12.11 3.38 5.08
CA ASN A 50 -13.48 3.04 5.47
C ASN A 50 -13.59 1.62 6.06
N GLY A 51 -12.51 0.84 5.99
CA GLY A 51 -12.47 -0.56 6.45
C GLY A 51 -12.83 -1.57 5.36
N GLU A 52 -12.99 -1.13 4.11
CA GLU A 52 -13.16 -2.01 2.97
C GLU A 52 -11.84 -2.69 2.61
N GLU A 53 -11.90 -3.96 2.21
CA GLU A 53 -10.73 -4.75 1.83
C GLU A 53 -10.61 -4.88 0.32
N ILE A 54 -9.45 -4.51 -0.19
CA ILE A 54 -9.04 -4.70 -1.57
C ILE A 54 -8.13 -5.93 -1.59
N LEU A 55 -8.55 -6.97 -2.30
CA LEU A 55 -7.78 -8.21 -2.45
C LEU A 55 -7.03 -8.18 -3.78
N VAL A 56 -5.70 -8.27 -3.73
CA VAL A 56 -4.86 -8.26 -4.93
C VAL A 56 -3.99 -9.52 -4.94
N PRO A 57 -4.03 -10.34 -6.01
CA PRO A 57 -3.08 -11.45 -6.17
C PRO A 57 -1.63 -10.94 -6.15
N LYS A 58 -0.75 -11.53 -5.34
CA LYS A 58 0.64 -11.06 -5.21
C LYS A 58 1.36 -10.98 -6.55
N LYS A 59 1.18 -11.99 -7.43
CA LYS A 59 1.79 -12.00 -8.76
C LYS A 59 1.41 -10.79 -9.62
N ASN A 60 0.27 -10.16 -9.36
CA ASN A 60 -0.18 -8.99 -10.10
C ASN A 60 0.40 -7.68 -9.54
N ILE A 61 0.98 -7.69 -8.34
CA ILE A 61 1.58 -6.50 -7.73
C ILE A 61 2.95 -6.26 -8.36
N LEU A 62 3.13 -5.08 -8.95
CA LEU A 62 4.44 -4.63 -9.43
C LEU A 62 5.21 -3.93 -8.31
N PHE A 63 4.59 -2.95 -7.65
CA PHE A 63 5.12 -2.28 -6.46
C PHE A 63 4.00 -1.61 -5.66
N ILE A 64 4.29 -1.27 -4.41
CA ILE A 64 3.39 -0.55 -3.52
C ILE A 64 4.10 0.73 -3.08
N LYS A 65 3.41 1.86 -3.19
CA LYS A 65 3.88 3.18 -2.76
C LYS A 65 3.00 3.68 -1.62
N VAL A 66 3.62 4.11 -0.53
CA VAL A 66 2.93 4.76 0.59
C VAL A 66 3.43 6.20 0.67
N MET A 67 2.51 7.16 0.74
CA MET A 67 2.84 8.58 0.91
C MET A 67 2.10 9.15 2.11
N LEU A 68 2.81 9.81 3.01
CA LEU A 68 2.19 10.61 4.07
C LEU A 68 1.60 11.88 3.47
N VAL A 69 0.36 12.19 3.85
CA VAL A 69 -0.34 13.40 3.42
C VAL A 69 -0.63 14.22 4.68
N GLU A 70 0.19 15.25 4.91
CA GLU A 70 -0.09 16.27 5.92
C GLU A 70 -0.87 17.42 5.30
N SER A 71 -1.90 17.89 6.00
CA SER A 71 -2.93 18.81 5.50
C SER A 71 -2.44 20.15 4.94
N ASN A 72 -1.13 20.47 5.01
CA ASN A 72 -0.56 21.75 4.55
C ASN A 72 0.82 21.67 3.89
N LYS A 73 1.44 20.49 3.75
CA LYS A 73 2.70 20.29 3.02
C LYS A 73 2.73 18.87 2.49
N GLU A 74 2.94 18.71 1.18
CA GLU A 74 3.30 17.42 0.58
C GLU A 74 4.74 17.09 0.99
N GLU A 75 4.94 16.55 2.20
CA GLU A 75 6.17 15.86 2.52
C GLU A 75 6.11 14.47 1.88
N LEU A 76 6.72 14.38 0.69
CA LEU A 76 6.92 13.14 -0.05
C LEU A 76 7.98 12.28 0.66
N GLU A 77 7.56 11.48 1.65
CA GLU A 77 8.35 10.34 2.10
C GLU A 77 7.99 9.14 1.21
N VAL A 78 8.89 8.79 0.27
CA VAL A 78 8.75 7.61 -0.58
C VAL A 78 9.42 6.44 0.12
N SER A 79 8.66 5.70 0.93
CA SER A 79 9.12 4.44 1.50
C SER A 79 8.58 3.25 0.67
N LEU A 80 9.53 2.36 0.32
CA LEU A 80 9.45 1.13 -0.49
C LEU A 80 9.66 1.23 -2.01
N TRP A 81 10.88 0.83 -2.40
CA TRP A 81 11.25 0.39 -3.73
C TRP A 81 11.73 -1.06 -3.63
N ARG A 82 10.96 -2.02 -4.16
CA ARG A 82 11.48 -3.36 -4.44
C ARG A 82 10.91 -3.84 -5.77
N LYS A 83 11.79 -4.00 -6.75
CA LYS A 83 11.50 -4.70 -8.00
C LYS A 83 11.35 -6.19 -7.63
N LEU A 84 10.15 -6.75 -7.77
CA LEU A 84 9.92 -8.17 -7.58
C LEU A 84 10.23 -8.86 -8.91
N ASP A 85 11.44 -9.41 -9.00
CA ASP A 85 11.91 -10.25 -10.12
C ASP A 85 11.06 -11.53 -10.23
#